data_AF-A0AAE4VJV1-F1
#
_entry.id   AF-A0AAE4VJV1-F1
#
_cell.length_a   1.000
_cell.length_b   1.000
_cell.length_c   1.000
_cell.angle_alpha   90.00
_cell.angle_beta   90.00
_cell.angle_gamma   90.00
#
_symmetry.space_group_name_H-M   'P 1'
#
loop_
_entity.id
_entity.type
_entity.pdbx_description
1 polymer ?
#
loop_
_entity_poly.entity_id
_entity_poly.type
_entity_poly.pdbx_seq_one_letter_code
_entity_poly.pdbx_strand_id
1 'polypeptide(L)'
;QQAVVVVREDQPGDKRLVGYLTGSADPVHVRAALAERLPAYMVPTAVVVLDALPLTVNGKLDKRALPAPEYADTDHYRAPSTATEEILAGIYAQVLGLERVGVDDSFFDLGGDSLSA
;
A
#
# COMPACT_ATOMS: atom_id res chain seq x y z
N GLN A 1 -20.51 6.70 6.96
CA GLN A 1 -19.16 6.53 6.40
C GLN A 1 -18.17 6.71 7.54
N GLN A 2 -17.30 5.73 7.75
CA GLN A 2 -16.24 5.72 8.76
C GLN A 2 -14.95 5.24 8.10
N ALA A 3 -13.80 5.63 8.64
CA ALA A 3 -12.52 5.13 8.17
C ALA A 3 -11.57 4.88 9.35
N VAL A 4 -10.72 3.87 9.23
CA VAL A 4 -9.64 3.61 10.17
C VAL A 4 -8.41 3.10 9.43
N VAL A 5 -7.23 3.50 9.88
CA VAL A 5 -5.95 2.98 9.39
C VAL A 5 -5.29 2.20 10.51
N VAL A 6 -4.77 1.01 10.19
CA VAL A 6 -4.02 0.18 11.11
C VAL A 6 -2.72 -0.29 10.46
N VAL A 7 -1.69 -0.47 11.27
CA VAL A 7 -0.49 -1.21 10.85
C VAL A 7 -0.84 -2.70 10.96
N ARG A 8 -0.65 -3.43 9.86
CA ARG A 8 -0.79 -4.89 9.81
C ARG A 8 0.56 -5.52 9.50
N GLU A 9 0.72 -6.75 9.97
CA GLU A 9 1.84 -7.62 9.71
C GLU A 9 1.26 -8.95 9.25
N ASP A 10 0.75 -8.98 8.01
CA ASP A 10 0.13 -10.17 7.43
C ASP A 10 1.20 -11.19 6.98
N GLN A 11 2.45 -10.74 6.77
CA GLN A 11 3.66 -11.56 6.64
C GLN A 11 4.67 -11.19 7.74
N PRO A 12 5.38 -12.15 8.37
CA PRO A 12 6.34 -11.86 9.43
C PRO A 12 7.43 -10.87 8.99
N GLY A 13 7.61 -9.79 9.74
CA GLY A 13 8.59 -8.73 9.46
C GLY A 13 8.13 -7.65 8.48
N ASP A 14 7.00 -7.83 7.81
CA ASP A 14 6.48 -6.90 6.81
C ASP A 14 5.29 -6.11 7.37
N LYS A 15 5.56 -4.90 7.86
CA LYS A 15 4.57 -4.01 8.46
C LYS A 15 4.06 -2.99 7.45
N ARG A 16 2.77 -3.06 7.13
CA ARG A 16 2.13 -2.19 6.14
C ARG A 16 0.96 -1.42 6.74
N LEU A 17 0.74 -0.20 6.26
CA LEU A 17 -0.48 0.56 6.57
C LEU A 17 -1.63 0.04 5.72
N VAL A 18 -2.74 -0.30 6.37
CA VAL A 18 -3.98 -0.73 5.70
C VAL A 18 -5.13 0.16 6.14
N GLY A 19 -5.80 0.78 5.16
CA GLY A 19 -6.98 1.59 5.38
C GLY A 19 -8.24 0.74 5.25
N TYR A 20 -9.18 0.92 6.17
CA TYR A 20 -10.52 0.34 6.11
C TYR A 20 -11.53 1.47 6.07
N LEU A 21 -12.49 1.40 5.14
CA LEU A 21 -13.54 2.40 5.01
C LEU A 21 -14.91 1.75 4.89
N THR A 22 -15.94 2.44 5.36
CA THR A 22 -17.34 2.05 5.16
C THR A 22 -18.07 3.03 4.24
N GLY A 23 -18.96 2.50 3.40
CA GLY A 23 -19.71 3.24 2.40
C GLY A 23 -19.24 2.94 0.97
N SER A 24 -19.52 3.85 0.05
CA SER A 24 -19.35 3.65 -1.39
C SER A 24 -18.14 4.36 -2.01
N ALA A 25 -17.15 4.75 -1.19
CA ALA A 25 -15.96 5.41 -1.72
C ALA A 25 -15.08 4.38 -2.45
N ASP A 26 -14.57 4.76 -3.62
CA ASP A 26 -13.67 3.91 -4.40
C ASP A 26 -12.26 3.90 -3.75
N PRO A 27 -11.76 2.72 -3.33
CA PRO A 27 -10.42 2.55 -2.77
C PRO A 27 -9.29 3.18 -3.59
N VAL A 28 -9.35 3.08 -4.92
CA VAL A 28 -8.29 3.55 -5.82
C VAL A 28 -8.22 5.07 -5.79
N HIS A 29 -9.38 5.74 -5.94
CA HIS A 29 -9.47 7.19 -5.86
C HIS A 29 -9.10 7.72 -4.47
N VAL A 30 -9.50 7.01 -3.40
CA VAL A 30 -9.12 7.39 -2.02
C VAL A 30 -7.61 7.35 -1.85
N ARG A 31 -6.94 6.28 -2.30
CA ARG A 31 -5.48 6.16 -2.21
C ARG A 31 -4.77 7.23 -3.02
N ALA A 32 -5.23 7.52 -4.24
CA ALA A 32 -4.67 8.59 -5.08
C ALA A 32 -4.79 9.97 -4.40
N ALA A 33 -5.97 10.30 -3.86
CA ALA A 33 -6.19 11.56 -3.15
C ALA A 33 -5.35 11.68 -1.87
N LEU A 34 -5.05 10.56 -1.19
CA LEU A 34 -4.13 10.55 -0.05
C LEU A 34 -2.68 10.80 -0.48
N ALA A 35 -2.25 10.24 -1.60
CA ALA A 35 -0.90 10.43 -2.13
C ALA A 35 -0.59 11.89 -2.54
N GLU A 36 -1.61 12.65 -2.94
CA GLU A 36 -1.45 14.09 -3.22
C GLU A 36 -1.28 14.95 -1.96
N ARG A 37 -1.67 14.43 -0.78
CA ARG A 37 -1.81 15.22 0.45
C ARG A 37 -0.92 14.76 1.59
N LEU A 38 -0.38 13.54 1.50
CA LEU A 38 0.41 12.91 2.53
C LEU A 38 1.77 12.49 1.97
N PRO A 39 2.82 12.47 2.81
CA PRO A 39 4.05 11.78 2.48
C PRO A 39 3.77 10.31 2.14
N ALA A 40 4.53 9.74 1.20
CA ALA A 40 4.29 8.38 0.69
C ALA A 40 4.21 7.32 1.81
N TYR A 41 5.06 7.40 2.83
CA TYR A 41 5.08 6.47 3.97
C TYR A 41 3.83 6.55 4.88
N MET A 42 2.96 7.54 4.70
CA MET A 42 1.68 7.66 5.41
C MET A 42 0.49 7.20 4.55
N VAL A 43 0.72 6.91 3.27
CA VAL A 43 -0.32 6.42 2.36
C VAL A 43 -0.50 4.93 2.60
N PRO A 44 -1.73 4.43 2.89
CA PRO A 44 -1.96 3.01 3.03
C PRO A 44 -1.58 2.25 1.76
N THR A 45 -0.89 1.12 1.92
CA THR A 45 -0.54 0.22 0.82
C THR A 45 -1.80 -0.40 0.20
N ALA A 46 -2.83 -0.63 1.02
CA ALA A 46 -4.13 -1.12 0.59
C ALA A 46 -5.28 -0.40 1.29
N VAL A 47 -6.41 -0.29 0.59
CA VAL A 47 -7.67 0.27 1.12
C VAL A 47 -8.78 -0.75 0.91
N VAL A 48 -9.44 -1.17 1.99
CA VAL A 48 -10.49 -2.20 2.00
C VAL A 48 -11.84 -1.56 2.34
N VAL A 49 -12.85 -1.85 1.53
CA VAL A 49 -14.23 -1.43 1.80
C VAL A 49 -14.95 -2.50 2.61
N LEU A 50 -15.57 -2.08 3.71
CA LEU A 50 -16.40 -2.92 4.56
C LEU A 50 -17.81 -2.35 4.67
N ASP A 51 -18.80 -3.21 4.83
CA ASP A 51 -20.17 -2.77 5.16
C ASP A 51 -20.21 -2.07 6.51
N ALA A 52 -19.46 -2.59 7.49
CA ALA A 52 -19.31 -2.03 8.83
C ALA A 52 -17.94 -2.35 9.42
N LEU A 53 -17.44 -1.48 10.30
CA LEU A 53 -16.23 -1.76 11.07
C LEU A 53 -16.55 -2.79 12.17
N PRO A 54 -15.73 -3.86 12.33
CA PRO A 54 -15.96 -4.84 13.39
C PRO A 54 -15.65 -4.20 14.75
N LEU A 55 -16.57 -4.34 15.68
CA LEU A 55 -16.44 -3.81 17.04
C LEU A 55 -16.50 -4.95 18.06
N THR A 56 -15.71 -4.84 19.10
CA THR A 56 -15.81 -5.65 20.32
C THR A 56 -17.15 -5.40 21.03
N VAL A 57 -17.50 -6.26 22.00
CA VAL A 57 -18.69 -6.07 22.87
C VAL A 57 -18.73 -4.73 23.60
N ASN A 58 -17.58 -4.09 23.79
CA ASN A 58 -17.44 -2.78 24.44
C ASN A 58 -17.47 -1.61 23.43
N GLY A 59 -17.78 -1.86 22.16
CA GLY A 59 -17.84 -0.84 21.11
C GLY A 59 -16.49 -0.34 20.60
N LYS A 60 -15.37 -0.93 21.04
CA LYS A 60 -14.03 -0.61 20.51
C LYS A 60 -13.78 -1.39 19.22
N LEU A 61 -13.00 -0.83 18.30
CA LEU A 61 -12.56 -1.53 17.09
C LEU A 61 -11.90 -2.87 17.42
N ASP A 62 -12.42 -3.94 16.85
CA ASP A 62 -11.79 -5.25 16.91
C ASP A 62 -10.80 -5.41 15.75
N LYS A 63 -9.54 -5.05 16.03
CA LYS A 63 -8.46 -5.12 15.03
C LYS A 63 -8.20 -6.54 14.53
N ARG A 64 -8.52 -7.57 15.31
CA ARG A 64 -8.28 -8.98 14.96
C ARG A 64 -9.33 -9.50 13.97
N ALA A 65 -10.51 -8.89 13.99
CA ALA A 65 -11.61 -9.22 13.08
C ALA A 65 -11.54 -8.44 11.76
N LEU A 66 -10.59 -7.53 11.59
CA LEU A 66 -10.37 -6.85 10.32
C LEU A 66 -9.83 -7.85 9.28
N PRO A 67 -10.42 -7.94 8.08
CA PRO A 67 -9.94 -8.85 7.04
C PRO A 67 -8.57 -8.39 6.53
N ALA A 68 -7.72 -9.34 6.14
CA ALA A 68 -6.49 -9.01 5.43
C ALA A 68 -6.84 -8.38 4.07
N PRO A 69 -6.11 -7.35 3.62
CA PRO A 69 -6.30 -6.84 2.27
C PRO A 69 -5.81 -7.88 1.25
N GLU A 70 -6.45 -7.91 0.10
CA GLU A 70 -5.82 -8.45 -1.10
C GLU A 70 -4.78 -7.43 -1.54
N TYR A 71 -3.51 -7.73 -1.29
CA TYR A 71 -2.44 -6.98 -1.92
C TYR A 71 -2.55 -7.30 -3.41
N ALA A 72 -2.77 -6.27 -4.24
CA ALA A 72 -2.53 -6.44 -5.67
C ALA A 72 -1.10 -6.97 -5.79
N ASP A 73 -0.95 -8.17 -6.35
CA ASP A 73 0.34 -8.85 -6.45
C ASP A 73 1.38 -7.88 -7.00
N THR A 74 2.28 -7.44 -6.13
CA THR A 74 3.54 -6.81 -6.53
C THR A 74 4.41 -7.78 -7.33
N ASP A 75 3.99 -9.05 -7.46
CA ASP A 75 4.59 -10.08 -8.30
C ASP A 75 4.16 -10.02 -9.79
N HIS A 76 3.25 -9.12 -10.17
CA HIS A 76 3.01 -8.83 -11.58
C HIS A 76 4.10 -7.92 -12.14
N TYR A 77 5.29 -8.51 -12.36
CA TYR A 77 6.39 -7.84 -13.05
C TYR A 77 5.94 -7.36 -14.44
N ARG A 78 5.65 -6.06 -14.56
CA ARG A 78 5.52 -5.39 -15.84
C ARG A 78 6.89 -4.88 -16.24
N ALA A 79 7.44 -5.46 -17.30
CA ALA A 79 8.69 -5.00 -17.87
C ALA A 79 8.55 -3.54 -18.38
N PRO A 80 9.59 -2.71 -18.20
CA PRO A 80 9.70 -1.43 -18.90
C PRO A 80 9.50 -1.60 -20.40
N SER A 81 8.69 -0.74 -21.00
CA SER A 81 8.34 -0.78 -22.41
C SER A 81 8.77 0.48 -23.18
N THR A 82 9.21 1.50 -22.45
CA THR A 82 9.69 2.77 -22.99
C THR A 82 11.06 3.11 -22.41
N ALA A 83 11.84 3.92 -23.14
CA ALA A 83 13.16 4.36 -22.69
C ALA A 83 13.11 5.07 -21.32
N THR A 84 12.04 5.82 -21.05
CA THR A 84 11.87 6.48 -19.74
C THR A 84 11.62 5.47 -18.63
N GLU A 85 10.75 4.48 -18.85
CA GLU A 85 10.49 3.41 -17.88
C GLU A 85 11.76 2.58 -17.61
N GLU A 86 12.57 2.31 -18.65
CA GLU A 86 13.83 1.57 -18.51
C GLU A 86 14.83 2.31 -17.63
N ILE A 87 14.97 3.62 -17.83
CA ILE A 87 15.86 4.46 -17.04
C ILE A 87 15.40 4.50 -15.57
N LEU A 88 14.10 4.71 -15.32
CA LEU A 88 13.56 4.80 -13.96
C LEU A 88 13.64 3.46 -13.21
N ALA A 89 13.25 2.36 -13.84
CA ALA A 89 13.35 1.03 -13.26
C ALA A 89 14.81 0.66 -12.95
N GLY A 90 15.75 1.03 -13.83
CA GLY A 90 17.18 0.84 -13.61
C GLY A 90 17.71 1.63 -12.40
N ILE A 91 17.30 2.90 -12.25
CA ILE A 91 17.67 3.72 -11.10
C ILE A 91 17.12 3.13 -9.81
N TYR A 92 15.84 2.71 -9.79
CA TYR A 92 15.23 2.08 -8.62
C TYR A 92 15.95 0.78 -8.24
N ALA A 93 16.25 -0.08 -9.21
CA ALA A 93 17.00 -1.31 -8.98
C ALA A 93 18.38 -1.03 -8.35
N GLN A 94 19.10 -0.02 -8.84
CA GLN A 94 20.40 0.37 -8.29
C GLN A 94 20.31 0.91 -6.87
N VAL A 95 19.34 1.76 -6.59
CA VAL A 95 19.15 2.38 -5.26
C VAL A 95 18.72 1.34 -4.22
N LEU A 96 17.85 0.42 -4.61
CA LEU A 96 17.28 -0.61 -3.74
C LEU A 96 18.17 -1.87 -3.65
N GLY A 97 19.21 -1.97 -4.48
CA GLY A 97 20.06 -3.17 -4.57
C GLY A 97 19.34 -4.40 -5.11
N LEU A 98 18.31 -4.20 -5.93
CA LEU A 98 17.51 -5.26 -6.53
C LEU A 98 18.02 -5.61 -7.93
N GLU A 99 17.86 -6.86 -8.34
CA GLU A 99 18.23 -7.29 -9.70
C GLU A 99 17.32 -6.67 -10.75
N ARG A 100 16.02 -6.53 -10.43
CA ARG A 100 14.96 -6.04 -11.32
C ARG A 100 13.85 -5.35 -10.53
N VAL A 101 13.24 -4.34 -11.14
CA VAL A 101 12.09 -3.58 -10.63
C VAL A 101 11.08 -3.45 -11.77
N GLY A 102 9.84 -3.84 -11.53
CA GLY A 102 8.70 -3.66 -12.43
C GLY A 102 8.24 -2.20 -12.46
N VAL A 103 7.63 -1.78 -13.57
CA VAL A 103 7.20 -0.37 -13.71
C VAL A 103 6.08 0.00 -12.73
N ASP A 104 5.27 -0.97 -12.33
CA ASP A 104 4.17 -0.76 -11.40
C ASP A 104 4.61 -0.98 -9.94
N ASP A 105 5.88 -1.30 -9.71
CA ASP A 105 6.43 -1.50 -8.37
C ASP A 105 6.59 -0.16 -7.66
N SER A 106 6.06 -0.09 -6.45
CA SER A 106 6.25 1.04 -5.56
C SER A 106 7.64 0.97 -4.92
N PHE A 107 8.44 2.02 -5.10
CA PHE A 107 9.76 2.17 -4.48
C PHE A 107 9.77 1.87 -2.97
N PHE A 108 8.73 2.33 -2.27
CA PHE A 108 8.59 2.16 -0.83
C PHE A 108 8.16 0.74 -0.45
N ASP A 109 7.32 0.11 -1.27
CA ASP A 109 6.91 -1.28 -1.04
C ASP A 109 8.10 -2.24 -1.29
N LEU A 110 9.07 -1.82 -2.10
CA LEU A 110 10.34 -2.52 -2.35
C LEU A 110 11.44 -2.25 -1.30
N GLY A 111 11.13 -1.54 -0.21
CA GLY A 111 12.08 -1.29 0.88
C GLY A 111 12.90 -0.01 0.75
N GLY A 112 12.55 0.88 -0.19
CA GLY A 112 13.13 2.21 -0.27
C GLY A 112 12.72 3.10 0.91
N ASP A 113 13.66 3.90 1.42
CA ASP A 113 13.41 4.86 2.48
C ASP A 113 13.54 6.31 1.99
N SER A 114 13.09 7.27 2.81
CA SER A 114 13.09 8.70 2.50
C SER A 114 14.48 9.31 2.25
N LEU A 115 15.58 8.61 2.57
CA LEU A 115 16.95 9.08 2.33
C LEU A 115 17.47 8.63 0.96
N SER A 116 16.88 7.56 0.44
CA SER A 116 17.21 6.94 -0.85
C SER A 116 16.34 7.42 -2.02
N ALA A 117 15.29 8.19 -1.76
CA ALA A 117 14.36 8.76 -2.76
C ALA A 117 14.77 10.14 -3.28
#